data_AF-A0A960ZEV2-F1
#
_entry.id   AF-A0A960ZEV2-F1
#
_cell.length_a   1.000
_cell.length_b   1.000
_cell.length_c   1.000
_cell.angle_alpha   90.00
_cell.angle_beta   90.00
_cell.angle_gamma   90.00
#
_symmetry.space_group_name_H-M   'P 1'
#
loop_
_entity.id
_entity.type
_entity.pdbx_description
1 polymer ?
#
loop_
_entity_poly.entity_id
_entity_poly.type
_entity_poly.pdbx_seq_one_letter_code
_entity_poly.pdbx_strand_id
1 'polypeptide(L)' 'MYRNSRISECKLKIYPRKGSWRGIMDAAELKKMTRAELIKAAQNLKISGSGKLKKDELIEAIQSAQASK' A
#
# COMPACT_ATOMS: atom_id res chain seq x y z
N MET A 1 21.50 -33.28 0.98
CA MET A 1 22.55 -32.41 1.54
C MET A 1 22.49 -31.06 0.80
N TYR A 2 22.32 -29.98 1.57
CA TYR A 2 22.52 -28.54 1.27
C TYR A 2 23.30 -28.20 -0.02
N ARG A 3 22.98 -27.16 -0.80
CA ARG A 3 22.87 -25.74 -0.40
C ARG A 3 22.26 -24.96 -1.58
N ASN A 4 21.07 -24.39 -1.44
CA ASN A 4 20.82 -22.94 -1.28
C ASN A 4 21.94 -21.99 -1.78
N SER A 5 21.52 -20.88 -2.41
CA SER A 5 22.31 -19.71 -2.84
C SER A 5 22.64 -19.57 -4.34
N ARG A 6 21.65 -19.13 -5.14
CA ARG A 6 21.90 -18.12 -6.19
C ARG A 6 20.63 -17.54 -6.84
N ILE A 7 19.57 -17.28 -6.07
CA ILE A 7 18.72 -16.15 -6.45
C ILE A 7 19.48 -14.93 -5.94
N SER A 8 20.46 -14.52 -6.75
CA SER A 8 21.14 -13.24 -6.64
C SER A 8 20.05 -12.22 -6.32
N GLU A 9 20.15 -11.63 -5.14
CA GLU A 9 19.29 -10.55 -4.69
C GLU A 9 19.17 -9.54 -5.82
N CYS A 10 18.08 -9.63 -6.58
CA CYS A 10 17.61 -8.53 -7.36
C CYS A 10 17.25 -7.48 -6.32
N LYS A 11 18.23 -6.64 -5.99
CA LYS A 11 18.05 -5.25 -5.53
C LYS A 11 17.32 -4.50 -6.64
N LEU A 12 16.12 -4.95 -6.94
CA LEU A 12 15.10 -4.18 -7.59
C LEU A 12 14.70 -3.15 -6.55
N LYS A 13 15.50 -2.08 -6.48
CA LYS A 13 15.05 -0.76 -6.06
C LYS A 13 13.98 -0.34 -7.08
N ILE A 14 12.81 -0.97 -7.00
CA ILE A 14 11.58 -0.48 -7.61
C ILE A 14 11.24 0.75 -6.79
N TYR A 15 11.83 1.89 -7.15
CA TYR A 15 11.29 3.17 -6.72
C TYR A 15 10.00 3.36 -7.52
N PRO A 16 8.82 3.43 -6.86
CA PRO A 16 7.60 3.69 -7.59
C PRO A 16 7.71 5.05 -8.28
N ARG A 17 7.57 5.03 -9.61
CA ARG A 17 7.43 6.22 -10.45
C ARG A 17 6.21 6.99 -9.92
N LYS A 18 6.45 8.14 -9.27
CA LYS A 18 5.38 9.02 -8.76
C LYS A 18 4.41 9.31 -9.90
N GLY A 19 3.16 8.83 -9.80
CA GLY A 19 2.10 9.26 -10.71
C GLY A 19 1.19 8.21 -11.32
N SER A 20 1.16 6.96 -10.86
CA SER A 20 0.09 6.03 -11.27
C SER A 20 -0.48 5.27 -10.09
N TRP A 21 -1.67 5.68 -9.64
CA TRP A 21 -2.47 4.98 -8.63
C TRP A 21 -3.14 3.71 -9.23
N ARG A 22 -2.43 2.97 -10.09
CA ARG A 22 -2.89 1.73 -10.75
C ARG A 22 -2.11 0.49 -10.30
N GLY A 23 -1.39 0.55 -9.19
CA GLY A 23 -0.74 -0.59 -8.55
C GLY A 23 -1.31 -0.84 -7.16
N ILE A 24 -1.36 -2.11 -6.75
CA ILE A 24 -1.68 -2.51 -5.37
C ILE A 24 -0.69 -1.78 -4.46
N MET A 25 -1.17 -0.95 -3.54
CA MET A 25 -0.30 -0.24 -2.61
C MET A 25 0.10 -1.20 -1.49
N ASP A 26 1.40 -1.33 -1.31
CA ASP A 26 1.95 -2.13 -0.22
C ASP A 26 1.66 -1.46 1.14
N ALA A 27 1.35 -2.24 2.18
CA ALA A 27 1.08 -1.72 3.53
C ALA A 27 2.24 -0.86 4.03
N ALA A 28 3.47 -1.21 3.65
CA ALA A 28 4.68 -0.48 4.00
C ALA A 28 4.70 0.95 3.41
N GLU A 29 4.16 1.16 2.20
CA GLU A 29 4.06 2.49 1.59
C GLU A 29 2.92 3.30 2.21
N LEU A 30 1.78 2.66 2.49
CA LEU A 30 0.65 3.29 3.18
C LEU A 30 1.03 3.75 4.60
N LYS A 31 1.90 3.00 5.31
CA LYS A 31 2.44 3.42 6.61
C LYS A 31 3.31 4.67 6.55
N LYS A 32 4.04 4.88 5.44
CA LYS A 32 4.87 6.09 5.21
C LYS A 32 4.03 7.32 4.87
N MET A 33 2.79 7.13 4.40
CA MET A 33 1.89 8.24 4.11
C MET A 33 1.33 8.90 5.37
N THR A 34 0.96 10.17 5.22
CA THR A 34 0.26 10.91 6.27
C THR A 34 -1.20 10.49 6.35
N ARG A 35 -1.83 10.73 7.50
CA ARG A 35 -3.26 10.44 7.69
C ARG A 35 -4.14 11.14 6.65
N ALA A 36 -3.80 12.37 6.29
CA ALA A 36 -4.55 13.13 5.27
C ALA A 36 -4.50 12.47 3.89
N GLU A 37 -3.32 11.97 3.48
CA GLU A 37 -3.17 11.27 2.21
C GLU A 37 -3.89 9.91 2.20
N LEU A 38 -3.89 9.20 3.34
CA LEU A 38 -4.67 7.97 3.51
C LEU A 38 -6.18 8.23 3.43
N ILE A 39 -6.68 9.33 4.01
CA ILE A 39 -8.09 9.72 3.89
C ILE A 39 -8.45 9.99 2.42
N LYS A 40 -7.61 10.72 1.67
CA LYS A 40 -7.85 10.96 0.24
C LYS A 40 -7.85 9.66 -0.56
N ALA A 41 -6.91 8.76 -0.29
CA ALA A 41 -6.86 7.45 -0.94
C ALA A 41 -8.11 6.62 -0.63
N ALA A 42 -8.54 6.60 0.62
CA ALA A 42 -9.76 5.92 1.05
C ALA A 42 -11.02 6.54 0.42
N GLN A 43 -11.11 7.87 0.32
CA GLN A 43 -12.19 8.55 -0.38
C GLN A 43 -12.22 8.24 -1.88
N ASN A 44 -11.06 8.17 -2.53
CA ASN A 44 -10.94 7.78 -3.94
C ASN A 44 -11.41 6.34 -4.17
N LEU A 45 -11.21 5.47 -3.19
CA LEU A 45 -11.72 4.10 -3.16
C LEU A 45 -13.17 4.00 -2.65
N LYS A 46 -13.85 5.13 -2.41
CA LYS A 46 -15.23 5.22 -1.89
C LYS A 46 -15.44 4.49 -0.55
N ILE A 47 -14.42 4.47 0.31
CA ILE A 47 -14.51 3.90 1.67
C ILE A 47 -15.23 4.90 2.58
N SER A 48 -16.47 4.57 2.93
CA SER A 48 -17.30 5.34 3.87
C SER A 48 -16.71 5.31 5.28
N GLY A 49 -16.78 6.45 5.99
CA GLY A 49 -16.30 6.55 7.37
C GLY A 49 -14.80 6.82 7.54
N SER A 50 -14.04 6.98 6.44
CA SER A 50 -12.60 7.25 6.44
C SER A 50 -12.14 8.43 7.33
N GLY A 51 -12.99 9.45 7.54
CA GLY A 51 -12.66 10.57 8.44
C GLY A 51 -12.59 10.21 9.93
N LYS A 52 -13.29 9.16 10.36
CA LYS A 52 -13.36 8.70 11.76
C LYS A 52 -12.36 7.58 12.08
N LEU A 53 -11.82 6.93 11.04
CA LEU A 53 -10.89 5.82 11.17
C LEU A 53 -9.50 6.27 11.65
N LYS A 54 -8.84 5.39 12.40
CA LYS A 54 -7.44 5.52 12.79
C LYS A 54 -6.53 5.27 11.59
N LYS A 55 -5.26 5.63 11.73
CA LYS A 55 -4.28 5.49 10.64
C LYS A 55 -4.18 4.03 10.17
N ASP A 56 -4.08 3.07 11.09
CA ASP A 56 -4.00 1.65 10.76
C ASP A 56 -5.27 1.13 10.09
N GLU A 57 -6.45 1.47 10.62
CA GLU A 57 -7.74 1.08 10.02
C GLU A 57 -7.92 1.63 8.59
N LEU A 58 -7.42 2.84 8.32
CA LEU A 58 -7.41 3.41 6.97
C LEU A 58 -6.54 2.57 6.02
N ILE A 59 -5.38 2.10 6.49
CA ILE A 59 -4.45 1.29 5.70
C ILE A 59 -5.10 -0.04 5.35
N GLU A 60 -5.68 -0.72 6.34
CA GLU A 60 -6.37 -1.99 6.16
C GLU A 60 -7.57 -1.85 5.21
N ALA A 61 -8.38 -0.81 5.39
CA ALA A 61 -9.53 -0.55 4.52
C ALA A 61 -9.10 -0.30 3.07
N ILE A 62 -8.04 0.49 2.85
CA ILE A 62 -7.48 0.75 1.52
C ILE A 62 -6.97 -0.55 0.89
N GLN A 63 -6.22 -1.36 1.64
CA GLN A 63 -5.72 -2.64 1.15
C GLN A 63 -6.85 -3.62 0.81
N SER A 64 -7.85 -3.74 1.68
CA SER A 64 -9.02 -4.58 1.43
C SER A 64 -9.79 -4.14 0.19
N ALA A 65 -9.96 -2.84 -0.01
CA ALA A 65 -10.62 -2.29 -1.20
C ALA A 65 -9.79 -2.49 -2.48
N GLN A 66 -8.47 -2.53 -2.39
CA GLN A 66 -7.57 -2.82 -3.51
C GLN A 66 -7.51 -4.31 -3.84
N ALA A 67 -7.56 -5.18 -2.84
CA ALA A 67 -7.54 -6.64 -3.01
C ALA A 67 -8.85 -7.21 -3.57
N SER A 68 -9.97 -6.51 -3.35
CA SER A 68 -11.30 -6.93 -3.79
C SER A 68 -11.64 -6.53 -5.25
N LYS A 69 -10.65 -6.15 -6.06
CA LYS A 69 -10.83 -5.66 -7.44
C LYS A 69 -10.05 -6.50 -8.44
#